data_AF-A0A0N8GSJ5-F1
#
_entry.id   AF-A0A0N8GSJ5-F1
#
_cell.length_a   1.000
_cell.length_b   1.000
_cell.length_c   1.000
_cell.angle_alpha   90.00
_cell.angle_beta   90.00
_cell.angle_gamma   90.00
#
_symmetry.space_group_name_H-M   'P 1'
#
loop_
_entity.id
_entity.type
_entity.pdbx_description
1 polymer ?
#
loop_
_entity_poly.entity_id
_entity_poly.type
_entity_poly.pdbx_seq_one_letter_code
_entity_poly.pdbx_strand_id
1 'polypeptide(L)'
;MGWQPPRVVFMGLRGTFSYEVLRGLLHAGIHVVGVFVGHATPEATPFIPLSPPPPVGDLPLLTSPVTPSIITLAWEHGIPVWQVHQSTAPAVAEQIAALHPDFLCVACFDQRLPRALLALPAGAALNVHPSLLPRHRGPAPLFWTFRANERLTGVSVHVMTEHLDAGALVAQQAIAIVEGQRASIIERTCARVGGRLLAHVVRTWPHLTPTPQDESLATYEAWPQPDHFHIPHTWSAAHAFFFMRGVAEWGVPFTIETPHGPVHAHDATGYRLSQSQHPSGRSPANTRAIPLADGVLFIA
;
A
#
# COMPACT_ATOMS: atom_id res chain seq x y z
N MET A 1 37.50 4.34 11.87
CA MET A 1 36.15 4.94 12.08
C MET A 1 35.17 3.80 12.26
N GLY A 2 34.40 3.80 13.35
CA GLY A 2 33.38 2.77 13.57
C GLY A 2 32.23 2.91 12.58
N TRP A 3 31.65 1.80 12.14
CA TRP A 3 30.43 1.81 11.34
C TRP A 3 29.32 2.52 12.11
N GLN A 4 28.73 3.56 11.54
CA GLN A 4 27.50 4.17 12.05
C GLN A 4 26.31 3.64 11.25
N PRO A 5 25.21 3.25 11.91
CA PRO A 5 24.03 2.77 11.21
C PRO A 5 23.42 3.92 10.37
N PRO A 6 22.98 3.64 9.12
CA PRO A 6 22.37 4.66 8.28
C PRO A 6 21.15 5.30 8.93
N ARG A 7 21.08 6.63 8.87
CA ARG A 7 19.99 7.46 9.38
C ARG A 7 18.85 7.47 8.37
N VAL A 8 17.67 7.01 8.78
CA VAL A 8 16.49 6.94 7.92
C VAL A 8 15.45 7.94 8.37
N VAL A 9 14.99 8.78 7.45
CA VAL A 9 13.70 9.48 7.60
C VAL A 9 12.64 8.62 6.93
N PHE A 10 11.53 8.37 7.62
CA PHE A 10 10.41 7.60 7.10
C PHE A 10 9.20 8.50 6.82
N MET A 11 8.60 8.38 5.63
CA MET A 11 7.37 9.08 5.26
C MET A 11 6.26 8.08 4.93
N GLY A 12 5.06 8.29 5.47
CA GLY A 12 3.93 7.40 5.21
C GLY A 12 2.58 7.97 5.64
N LEU A 13 1.56 7.12 5.62
CA LEU A 13 0.21 7.44 6.10
C LEU A 13 -0.10 6.63 7.37
N ARG A 14 -1.26 6.87 7.97
CA ARG A 14 -1.71 6.19 9.20
C ARG A 14 -2.17 4.73 8.96
N GLY A 15 -2.22 4.29 7.70
CA GLY A 15 -2.76 3.00 7.30
C GLY A 15 -1.84 1.80 7.61
N THR A 16 -2.40 0.59 7.41
CA THR A 16 -1.73 -0.69 7.68
C THR A 16 -0.42 -0.83 6.91
N PHE A 17 -0.38 -0.41 5.64
CA PHE A 17 0.82 -0.57 4.82
C PHE A 17 2.04 0.16 5.40
N SER A 18 1.92 1.48 5.64
CA SER A 18 2.99 2.28 6.23
C SER A 18 3.40 1.77 7.61
N TYR A 19 2.43 1.37 8.45
CA TYR A 19 2.70 0.82 9.78
C TYR A 19 3.56 -0.44 9.72
N GLU A 20 3.18 -1.42 8.89
CA GLU A 20 3.89 -2.68 8.77
C GLU A 20 5.29 -2.51 8.15
N VAL A 21 5.48 -1.56 7.22
CA VAL A 21 6.80 -1.23 6.67
C VAL A 21 7.70 -0.59 7.73
N LEU A 22 7.23 0.45 8.44
CA LEU A 22 8.00 1.10 9.51
C LEU A 22 8.38 0.09 10.60
N ARG A 23 7.41 -0.75 11.02
CA ARG A 23 7.66 -1.83 11.97
C ARG A 23 8.74 -2.78 11.49
N GLY A 24 8.75 -3.11 10.21
CA GLY A 24 9.80 -3.90 9.58
C GLY A 24 11.19 -3.27 9.72
N LEU A 25 11.32 -1.96 9.49
CA LEU A 25 12.58 -1.23 9.67
C LEU A 25 13.05 -1.26 11.13
N LEU A 26 12.17 -0.95 12.07
CA LEU A 26 12.48 -0.88 13.50
C LEU A 26 12.87 -2.25 14.07
N HIS A 27 12.15 -3.32 13.71
CA HIS A 27 12.52 -4.69 14.08
C HIS A 27 13.88 -5.11 13.51
N ALA A 28 14.28 -4.54 12.38
CA ALA A 28 15.59 -4.77 11.79
C ALA A 28 16.68 -3.89 12.44
N GLY A 29 16.36 -3.08 13.44
CA GLY A 29 17.32 -2.17 14.08
C GLY A 29 17.80 -1.05 13.15
N ILE A 30 17.01 -0.69 12.13
CA ILE A 30 17.32 0.49 11.30
C ILE A 30 17.12 1.74 12.14
N HIS A 31 18.09 2.66 12.07
CA HIS A 31 18.07 3.89 12.84
C HIS A 31 17.15 4.92 12.17
N VAL A 32 15.86 4.85 12.49
CA VAL A 32 14.86 5.83 12.04
C VAL A 32 14.94 7.08 12.91
N VAL A 33 15.29 8.22 12.31
CA VAL A 33 15.55 9.49 13.02
C VAL A 33 14.38 10.46 12.99
N GLY A 34 13.34 10.17 12.22
CA GLY A 34 12.12 10.96 12.15
C GLY A 34 11.05 10.31 11.30
N VAL A 35 9.78 10.54 11.66
CA VAL A 35 8.61 10.06 10.93
C VAL A 35 7.75 11.23 10.47
N PHE A 36 7.41 11.26 9.18
CA PHE A 36 6.55 12.28 8.57
C PHE A 36 5.28 11.63 8.05
N VAL A 37 4.13 12.11 8.53
CA VAL A 37 2.82 11.53 8.23
C VAL A 37 2.03 12.45 7.31
N GLY A 38 1.61 11.94 6.16
CA GLY A 38 0.83 12.70 5.19
C GLY A 38 -0.56 13.06 5.74
N HIS A 39 -0.98 14.29 5.52
CA HIS A 39 -2.34 14.75 5.77
C HIS A 39 -2.69 15.87 4.79
N ALA A 40 -3.06 15.51 3.55
CA ALA A 40 -3.45 16.46 2.53
C ALA A 40 -4.79 17.17 2.86
N THR A 41 -4.75 18.12 3.78
CA THR A 41 -5.82 19.08 4.05
C THR A 41 -5.29 20.50 3.84
N PRO A 42 -6.14 21.45 3.43
CA PRO A 42 -5.75 22.85 3.33
C PRO A 42 -5.48 23.39 4.74
N GLU A 43 -4.21 23.49 5.11
CA GLU A 43 -3.77 24.01 6.40
C GLU A 43 -2.79 25.16 6.19
N ALA A 44 -2.85 26.19 7.03
CA ALA A 44 -1.99 27.36 6.90
C ALA A 44 -0.52 27.03 7.22
N THR A 45 -0.29 26.03 8.07
CA THR A 45 1.06 25.58 8.45
C THR A 45 1.47 24.37 7.60
N PRO A 46 2.61 24.42 6.88
CA PRO A 46 3.01 23.34 5.98
C PRO A 46 3.24 21.98 6.65
N PHE A 47 3.66 21.98 7.92
CA PHE A 47 3.80 20.79 8.75
C PHE A 47 3.69 21.15 10.24
N ILE A 48 3.30 20.18 11.08
CA ILE A 48 3.11 20.36 12.52
C ILE A 48 3.83 19.24 13.27
N PRO A 49 4.71 19.54 14.25
CA PRO A 49 5.27 18.52 15.13
C PRO A 49 4.17 17.91 16.02
N LEU A 50 4.16 16.59 16.15
CA LEU A 50 3.20 15.88 16.99
C LEU A 50 3.89 15.38 18.28
N SER A 51 3.23 15.63 19.41
CA SER A 51 3.66 15.15 20.72
C SER A 51 2.84 13.96 21.17
N PRO A 52 3.45 12.96 21.85
CA PRO A 52 2.70 11.88 22.45
C PRO A 52 1.68 12.44 23.45
N PRO A 53 0.50 11.81 23.60
CA PRO A 53 -0.43 12.19 24.63
C PRO A 53 0.23 12.02 26.01
N PRO A 54 -0.16 12.83 27.02
CA PRO A 54 0.31 12.63 28.37
C PRO A 54 0.00 11.20 28.84
N PRO A 55 0.86 10.58 29.67
CA PRO A 55 0.60 9.25 30.19
C PRO A 55 -0.75 9.27 30.92
N VAL A 56 -1.67 8.41 30.49
CA VAL A 56 -2.91 8.17 31.22
C VAL A 56 -2.49 7.48 32.51
N GLY A 57 -2.84 8.03 33.68
CA GLY A 57 -2.51 7.44 34.98
C GLY A 57 -3.01 6.00 35.11
N ASP A 58 -2.56 5.28 36.14
CA ASP A 58 -2.72 3.82 36.35
C ASP A 58 -4.16 3.27 36.39
N LEU A 59 -5.19 4.06 36.04
CA LEU A 59 -6.59 3.65 35.98
C LEU A 59 -6.89 2.98 34.62
N PRO A 60 -7.01 1.63 34.57
CA PRO A 60 -7.07 0.87 33.31
C PRO A 60 -8.36 1.06 32.49
N LEU A 61 -9.37 1.73 33.07
CA LEU A 61 -10.70 1.92 32.48
C LEU A 61 -10.83 3.21 31.65
N LEU A 62 -9.83 4.10 31.67
CA LEU A 62 -9.85 5.38 30.94
C LEU A 62 -8.90 5.41 29.73
N THR A 63 -8.17 4.33 29.46
CA THR A 63 -7.32 4.23 28.28
C THR A 63 -8.20 3.87 27.07
N SER A 64 -8.58 4.87 26.26
CA SER A 64 -9.09 4.59 24.92
C SER A 64 -8.06 3.74 24.17
N PRO A 65 -8.46 2.67 23.47
CA PRO A 65 -7.52 1.88 22.69
C PRO A 65 -6.84 2.78 21.67
N VAL A 66 -5.52 2.93 21.82
CA VAL A 66 -4.71 3.70 20.88
C VAL A 66 -4.65 2.90 19.58
N THR A 67 -5.23 3.43 18.51
CA THR A 67 -5.21 2.80 17.19
C THR A 67 -3.77 2.67 16.70
N PRO A 68 -3.26 1.46 16.40
CA PRO A 68 -1.91 1.27 15.89
C PRO A 68 -1.67 2.06 14.60
N SER A 69 -0.62 2.88 14.56
CA SER A 69 -0.23 3.66 13.39
C SER A 69 1.27 3.94 13.41
N ILE A 70 1.80 4.53 12.33
CA ILE A 70 3.21 4.96 12.32
C ILE A 70 3.52 6.03 13.37
N ILE A 71 2.52 6.79 13.82
CA ILE A 71 2.67 7.81 14.86
C ILE A 71 2.93 7.14 16.22
N THR A 72 2.06 6.19 16.58
CA THR A 72 2.13 5.52 17.89
C THR A 72 3.38 4.66 17.97
N LEU A 73 3.71 3.96 16.87
CA LEU A 73 4.93 3.16 16.76
C LEU A 73 6.20 4.00 16.87
N ALA A 74 6.23 5.20 16.29
CA ALA A 74 7.34 6.13 16.41
C ALA A 74 7.54 6.60 17.86
N TRP A 75 6.46 6.99 18.53
CA TRP A 75 6.51 7.42 19.93
C TRP A 75 6.95 6.30 20.88
N GLU A 76 6.50 5.06 20.67
CA GLU A 76 6.97 3.88 21.41
C GLU A 76 8.50 3.69 21.34
N HIS A 77 9.13 4.19 20.26
CA HIS A 77 10.57 4.13 20.05
C HIS A 77 11.29 5.48 20.29
N GLY A 78 10.59 6.48 20.83
CA GLY A 78 11.16 7.81 21.08
C GLY A 78 11.52 8.59 19.82
N ILE A 79 10.90 8.26 18.68
CA ILE A 79 11.16 8.90 17.39
C ILE A 79 10.24 10.11 17.22
N PRO A 80 10.77 11.30 16.85
CA PRO A 80 9.94 12.48 16.63
C PRO A 80 9.06 12.32 15.39
N VAL A 81 7.86 12.89 15.47
CA VAL A 81 6.82 12.76 14.44
C VAL A 81 6.35 14.14 13.99
N TRP A 82 6.19 14.30 12.67
CA TRP A 82 5.58 15.48 12.07
C TRP A 82 4.41 15.09 11.18
N GLN A 83 3.33 15.86 11.21
CA GLN A 83 2.27 15.79 10.22
C GLN A 83 2.57 16.78 9.08
N VAL A 84 2.47 16.34 7.83
CA VAL A 84 2.82 17.13 6.64
C VAL A 84 1.57 17.44 5.82
N HIS A 85 1.27 18.72 5.68
CA HIS A 85 0.16 19.24 4.88
C HIS A 85 0.60 19.66 3.48
N GLN A 86 1.83 20.16 3.36
CA GLN A 86 2.39 20.62 2.09
C GLN A 86 3.88 20.27 1.95
N SER A 87 4.16 19.11 1.36
CA SER A 87 5.52 18.60 1.10
C SER A 87 6.36 19.47 0.15
N THR A 88 5.73 20.37 -0.61
CA THR A 88 6.43 21.33 -1.48
C THR A 88 6.96 22.55 -0.75
N ALA A 89 6.57 22.77 0.52
CA ALA A 89 7.02 23.91 1.28
C ALA A 89 8.51 23.76 1.68
N PRO A 90 9.34 24.80 1.49
CA PRO A 90 10.77 24.76 1.85
C PRO A 90 11.04 24.33 3.29
N ALA A 91 10.18 24.76 4.23
CA ALA A 91 10.31 24.43 5.65
C ALA A 91 10.26 22.91 5.92
N VAL A 92 9.55 22.12 5.10
CA VAL A 92 9.55 20.65 5.22
C VAL A 92 10.93 20.08 4.85
N ALA A 93 11.53 20.61 3.78
CA ALA A 93 12.87 20.20 3.35
C ALA A 93 13.94 20.60 4.37
N GLU A 94 13.84 21.79 4.95
CA GLU A 94 14.72 22.25 6.03
C GLU A 94 14.62 21.34 7.26
N GLN A 95 13.40 20.98 7.67
CA GLN A 95 13.18 20.09 8.81
C GLN A 95 13.73 18.68 8.56
N ILE A 96 13.56 18.12 7.36
CA ILE A 96 14.13 16.81 7.00
C ILE A 96 15.66 16.90 6.92
N ALA A 97 16.21 17.97 6.33
CA ALA A 97 17.65 18.17 6.21
C ALA A 97 18.36 18.27 7.58
N ALA A 98 17.71 18.91 8.57
CA ALA A 98 18.21 19.00 9.94
C ALA A 98 18.33 17.62 10.63
N LEU A 99 17.66 16.59 10.11
CA LEU A 99 17.80 15.21 10.59
C LEU A 99 18.99 14.48 9.94
N HIS A 100 19.71 15.08 9.01
CA HIS A 100 20.86 14.49 8.30
C HIS A 100 20.58 13.04 7.83
N PRO A 101 19.54 12.80 7.00
CA PRO A 101 19.22 11.46 6.55
C PRO A 101 20.25 10.92 5.54
N ASP A 102 20.61 9.64 5.69
CA ASP A 102 21.26 8.87 4.64
C ASP A 102 20.22 8.35 3.64
N PHE A 103 19.00 8.07 4.11
CA PHE A 103 17.88 7.62 3.28
C PHE A 103 16.58 8.34 3.62
N LEU A 104 15.80 8.60 2.58
CA LEU A 104 14.39 8.97 2.68
C LEU A 104 13.56 7.76 2.25
N CYS A 105 12.88 7.12 3.18
CA CYS A 105 12.09 5.92 2.91
C CYS A 105 10.60 6.25 2.90
N VAL A 106 9.89 5.89 1.83
CA VAL A 106 8.48 6.18 1.63
C VAL A 106 7.69 4.88 1.52
N ALA A 107 6.55 4.81 2.21
CA ALA A 107 5.58 3.74 2.03
C ALA A 107 4.17 4.32 2.19
N CYS A 108 3.45 4.44 1.08
CA CYS A 108 2.16 5.13 0.98
C CYS A 108 2.21 6.56 1.52
N PHE A 109 2.44 7.54 0.65
CA PHE A 109 2.38 8.97 0.98
C PHE A 109 1.47 9.67 -0.03
N ASP A 110 0.65 10.60 0.45
CA ASP A 110 -0.47 11.18 -0.32
C ASP A 110 -0.07 12.37 -1.21
N GLN A 111 1.20 12.77 -1.16
CA GLN A 111 1.71 13.94 -1.88
C GLN A 111 2.92 13.58 -2.74
N ARG A 112 3.04 14.25 -3.89
CA ARG A 112 4.25 14.16 -4.73
C ARG A 112 5.40 14.87 -4.02
N LEU A 113 6.52 14.17 -3.84
CA LEU A 113 7.71 14.76 -3.24
C LEU A 113 8.47 15.60 -4.28
N PRO A 114 8.76 16.88 -3.99
CA PRO A 114 9.55 17.71 -4.88
C PRO A 114 11.00 17.21 -4.95
N ARG A 115 11.70 17.54 -6.04
CA ARG A 115 13.13 17.25 -6.22
C ARG A 115 13.99 17.68 -5.03
N ALA A 116 13.64 18.80 -4.39
CA ALA A 116 14.33 19.30 -3.20
C ALA A 116 14.36 18.26 -2.06
N LEU A 117 13.28 17.49 -1.84
CA LEU A 117 13.24 16.41 -0.85
C LEU A 117 13.96 15.15 -1.34
N LEU A 118 13.76 14.79 -2.61
CA LEU A 118 14.36 13.59 -3.20
C LEU A 118 15.90 13.64 -3.23
N ALA A 119 16.47 14.84 -3.25
CA ALA A 119 17.91 15.08 -3.27
C ALA A 119 18.56 15.24 -1.88
N LEU A 120 17.78 15.28 -0.79
CA LEU A 120 18.32 15.40 0.58
C LEU A 120 19.15 14.19 1.04
N PRO A 121 18.70 12.94 0.86
CA PRO A 121 19.43 11.80 1.40
C PRO A 121 20.77 11.59 0.68
N ALA A 122 21.84 11.34 1.44
CA ALA A 122 23.17 11.06 0.88
C ALA A 122 23.21 9.74 0.07
N GLY A 123 22.37 8.77 0.43
CA GLY A 123 22.19 7.49 -0.26
C GLY A 123 21.13 7.58 -1.35
N ALA A 124 19.86 7.44 -0.97
CA ALA A 124 18.74 7.48 -1.91
C ALA A 124 17.40 7.84 -1.23
N ALA A 125 16.48 8.40 -2.01
CA ALA A 125 15.05 8.38 -1.71
C ALA A 125 14.46 7.08 -2.28
N LEU A 126 13.85 6.25 -1.43
CA LEU A 126 13.35 4.92 -1.74
C LEU A 126 11.86 4.84 -1.47
N ASN A 127 11.10 4.19 -2.35
CA ASN A 127 9.69 3.90 -2.13
C ASN A 127 9.44 2.39 -2.13
N VAL A 128 8.52 1.96 -1.25
CA VAL A 128 8.01 0.59 -1.19
C VAL A 128 6.64 0.56 -1.87
N HIS A 129 6.57 -0.10 -3.02
CA HIS A 129 5.38 -0.14 -3.85
C HIS A 129 4.76 -1.54 -3.89
N PRO A 130 3.45 -1.73 -3.60
CA PRO A 130 2.80 -3.04 -3.57
C PRO A 130 2.39 -3.56 -4.95
N SER A 131 3.34 -3.58 -5.89
CA SER A 131 3.24 -4.30 -7.16
C SER A 131 4.60 -4.85 -7.61
N LEU A 132 4.57 -5.66 -8.67
CA LEU A 132 5.74 -5.99 -9.47
C LEU A 132 5.92 -4.90 -10.54
N LEU A 133 6.55 -3.79 -10.16
CA LEU A 133 6.93 -2.74 -11.10
C LEU A 133 7.75 -3.32 -12.28
N PRO A 134 7.53 -2.85 -13.51
CA PRO A 134 6.82 -1.62 -13.88
C PRO A 134 5.29 -1.75 -14.01
N ARG A 135 4.69 -2.92 -13.76
CA ARG A 135 3.23 -3.05 -13.75
C ARG A 135 2.63 -2.33 -12.55
N HIS A 136 1.45 -1.78 -12.76
CA HIS A 136 0.64 -1.14 -11.75
C HIS A 136 1.28 0.06 -11.05
N ARG A 137 1.89 0.98 -11.81
CA ARG A 137 2.30 2.29 -11.27
C ARG A 137 1.07 3.09 -10.85
N GLY A 138 1.17 3.85 -9.77
CA GLY A 138 0.08 4.69 -9.29
C GLY A 138 -0.54 4.22 -7.97
N PRO A 139 -1.63 4.87 -7.53
CA PRO A 139 -1.98 4.91 -6.12
C PRO A 139 -2.70 3.66 -5.57
N ALA A 140 -3.21 2.76 -6.42
CA ALA A 140 -4.03 1.63 -5.99
C ALA A 140 -3.66 0.28 -6.66
N PRO A 141 -2.39 -0.13 -6.67
CA PRO A 141 -1.91 -1.26 -7.47
C PRO A 141 -2.62 -2.58 -7.16
N LEU A 142 -2.97 -2.83 -5.90
CA LEU A 142 -3.67 -4.06 -5.51
C LEU A 142 -5.08 -4.12 -6.09
N PHE A 143 -5.83 -3.01 -6.09
CA PHE A 143 -7.14 -2.96 -6.75
C PHE A 143 -7.01 -3.36 -8.22
N TRP A 144 -6.03 -2.78 -8.91
CA TRP A 144 -5.79 -3.05 -10.33
C TRP A 144 -5.32 -4.47 -10.60
N THR A 145 -4.51 -5.04 -9.72
CA THR A 145 -4.12 -6.46 -9.75
C THR A 145 -5.36 -7.37 -9.69
N PHE A 146 -6.25 -7.15 -8.72
CA PHE A 146 -7.49 -7.93 -8.60
C PHE A 146 -8.39 -7.77 -9.83
N ARG A 147 -8.52 -6.53 -10.32
CA ARG A 147 -9.35 -6.23 -11.48
C ARG A 147 -8.82 -6.87 -12.76
N ALA A 148 -7.50 -6.94 -12.92
CA ALA A 148 -6.83 -7.59 -14.04
C ALA A 148 -6.83 -9.13 -13.96
N ASN A 149 -7.44 -9.72 -12.92
CA ASN A 149 -7.43 -11.17 -12.64
C ASN A 149 -6.03 -11.75 -12.43
N GLU A 150 -5.08 -10.93 -11.97
CA GLU A 150 -3.70 -11.36 -11.77
C GLU A 150 -3.58 -12.14 -10.46
N ARG A 151 -3.12 -13.40 -10.55
CA ARG A 151 -2.94 -14.28 -9.38
C ARG A 151 -1.60 -14.12 -8.69
N LEU A 152 -0.75 -13.26 -9.23
CA LEU A 152 0.55 -12.90 -8.70
C LEU A 152 0.62 -11.39 -8.58
N THR A 153 1.04 -10.92 -7.41
CA THR A 153 1.43 -9.53 -7.17
C THR A 153 2.84 -9.51 -6.61
N GLY A 154 3.27 -8.42 -6.00
CA GLY A 154 4.53 -8.37 -5.29
C GLY A 154 4.79 -7.04 -4.63
N VAL A 155 6.05 -6.85 -4.27
CA VAL A 155 6.55 -5.61 -3.69
C VAL A 155 7.82 -5.22 -4.40
N SER A 156 7.92 -3.95 -4.75
CA SER A 156 9.10 -3.34 -5.34
C SER A 156 9.66 -2.28 -4.40
N VAL A 157 10.97 -2.31 -4.17
CA VAL A 157 11.72 -1.19 -3.61
C VAL A 157 12.44 -0.52 -4.76
N HIS A 158 12.13 0.75 -5.01
CA HIS A 158 12.72 1.50 -6.12
C HIS A 158 13.23 2.86 -5.67
N VAL A 159 14.23 3.38 -6.38
CA VAL A 159 14.69 4.76 -6.22
C VAL A 159 13.58 5.68 -6.71
N MET A 160 13.26 6.71 -5.94
CA MET A 160 12.25 7.69 -6.31
C MET A 160 12.82 8.71 -7.29
N THR A 161 11.99 9.12 -8.25
CA THR A 161 12.25 10.25 -9.15
C THR A 161 11.03 11.17 -9.15
N GLU A 162 11.08 12.25 -9.94
CA GLU A 162 9.91 13.13 -10.12
C GLU A 162 8.75 12.43 -10.86
N HIS A 163 9.05 11.31 -11.53
CA HIS A 163 8.07 10.46 -12.21
C HIS A 163 7.50 9.41 -11.24
N LEU A 164 6.17 9.28 -11.22
CA LEU A 164 5.48 8.40 -10.28
C LEU A 164 5.84 6.93 -10.54
N ASP A 165 6.41 6.29 -9.53
CA ASP A 165 6.77 4.86 -9.50
C ASP A 165 7.65 4.37 -10.69
N ALA A 166 8.37 5.28 -11.34
CA ALA A 166 9.13 4.98 -12.57
C ALA A 166 10.66 4.91 -12.37
N GLY A 167 11.16 5.19 -11.17
CA GLY A 167 12.60 5.13 -10.91
C GLY A 167 13.15 3.71 -10.85
N ALA A 168 14.48 3.59 -10.87
CA ALA A 168 15.17 2.31 -10.96
C ALA A 168 14.81 1.35 -9.81
N LEU A 169 14.58 0.08 -10.15
CA LEU A 169 14.31 -1.00 -9.20
C LEU A 169 15.58 -1.37 -8.45
N VAL A 170 15.48 -1.52 -7.13
CA VAL A 170 16.59 -1.93 -6.26
C VAL A 170 16.39 -3.36 -5.77
N ALA A 171 15.16 -3.72 -5.40
CA ALA A 171 14.78 -5.06 -4.98
C ALA A 171 13.30 -5.31 -5.28
N GLN A 172 12.94 -6.57 -5.52
CA GLN A 172 11.56 -6.96 -5.79
C GLN A 172 11.28 -8.38 -5.29
N GLN A 173 10.06 -8.63 -4.82
CA GLN A 173 9.62 -9.97 -4.43
C GLN A 173 8.17 -10.23 -4.84
N ALA A 174 7.94 -11.36 -5.51
CA ALA A 174 6.61 -11.80 -5.90
C ALA A 174 5.84 -12.46 -4.76
N ILE A 175 4.52 -12.31 -4.78
CA ILE A 175 3.58 -12.79 -3.77
C ILE A 175 2.36 -13.37 -4.49
N ALA A 176 2.06 -14.65 -4.27
CA ALA A 176 0.86 -15.28 -4.80
C ALA A 176 -0.39 -14.81 -4.05
N ILE A 177 -1.48 -14.59 -4.78
CA ILE A 177 -2.79 -14.28 -4.22
C ILE A 177 -3.60 -15.57 -4.17
N VAL A 178 -3.90 -16.04 -2.97
CA VAL A 178 -4.73 -17.24 -2.78
C VAL A 178 -6.18 -16.87 -3.08
N GLU A 179 -6.90 -17.79 -3.72
CA GLU A 179 -8.31 -17.59 -4.04
C GLU A 179 -9.14 -17.26 -2.79
N GLY A 180 -10.03 -16.27 -2.92
CA GLY A 180 -10.89 -15.80 -1.83
C GLY A 180 -10.22 -14.88 -0.81
N GLN A 181 -8.91 -14.63 -0.92
CA GLN A 181 -8.23 -13.64 -0.07
C GLN A 181 -8.72 -12.22 -0.35
N ARG A 182 -8.84 -11.44 0.72
CA ARG A 182 -9.10 -9.99 0.67
C ARG A 182 -7.84 -9.23 0.32
N ALA A 183 -7.99 -8.09 -0.35
CA ALA A 183 -6.88 -7.18 -0.65
C ALA A 183 -6.17 -6.68 0.60
N SER A 184 -6.86 -6.48 1.73
CA SER A 184 -6.23 -6.07 3.00
C SER A 184 -5.24 -7.10 3.57
N ILE A 185 -5.49 -8.40 3.34
CA ILE A 185 -4.58 -9.47 3.76
C ILE A 185 -3.33 -9.47 2.87
N ILE A 186 -3.51 -9.27 1.57
CA ILE A 186 -2.41 -9.12 0.62
C ILE A 186 -1.61 -7.85 0.91
N GLU A 187 -2.26 -6.72 1.17
CA GLU A 187 -1.63 -5.45 1.55
C GLU A 187 -0.71 -5.64 2.76
N ARG A 188 -1.21 -6.28 3.82
CA ARG A 188 -0.41 -6.57 5.02
C ARG A 188 0.78 -7.48 4.71
N THR A 189 0.59 -8.45 3.83
CA THR A 189 1.67 -9.36 3.39
C THR A 189 2.72 -8.60 2.59
N CYS A 190 2.30 -7.79 1.63
CA CYS A 190 3.15 -6.88 0.86
C CYS A 190 3.91 -5.93 1.78
N ALA A 191 3.25 -5.30 2.75
CA ALA A 191 3.90 -4.36 3.65
C ALA A 191 4.99 -5.02 4.51
N ARG A 192 4.73 -6.24 5.03
CA ARG A 192 5.72 -7.01 5.79
C ARG A 192 6.91 -7.44 4.95
N VAL A 193 6.66 -7.89 3.73
CA VAL A 193 7.73 -8.22 2.76
C VAL A 193 8.52 -6.97 2.41
N GLY A 194 7.82 -5.87 2.13
CA GLY A 194 8.39 -4.57 1.80
C GLY A 194 9.27 -3.98 2.88
N GLY A 195 8.85 -4.03 4.14
CA GLY A 195 9.68 -3.61 5.28
C GLY A 195 10.98 -4.40 5.38
N ARG A 196 10.94 -5.73 5.15
CA ARG A 196 12.15 -6.56 5.13
C ARG A 196 13.05 -6.25 3.93
N LEU A 197 12.49 -6.10 2.74
CA LEU A 197 13.24 -5.73 1.54
C LEU A 197 13.89 -4.35 1.70
N LEU A 198 13.15 -3.37 2.19
CA LEU A 198 13.66 -2.02 2.42
C LEU A 198 14.79 -2.01 3.46
N ALA A 199 14.61 -2.74 4.57
CA ALA A 199 15.67 -2.89 5.57
C ALA A 199 16.92 -3.60 5.01
N HIS A 200 16.76 -4.53 4.09
CA HIS A 200 17.89 -5.15 3.39
C HIS A 200 18.59 -4.15 2.47
N VAL A 201 17.83 -3.38 1.67
CA VAL A 201 18.35 -2.35 0.78
C VAL A 201 19.16 -1.30 1.56
N VAL A 202 18.60 -0.74 2.63
CA VAL A 202 19.26 0.30 3.45
C VAL A 202 20.58 -0.21 4.05
N ARG A 203 20.66 -1.48 4.47
CA ARG A 203 21.88 -2.04 5.06
C ARG A 203 22.96 -2.40 4.04
N THR A 204 22.55 -2.76 2.82
CA THR A 204 23.47 -3.26 1.78
C THR A 204 23.90 -2.17 0.81
N TRP A 205 23.26 -1.01 0.82
CA TRP A 205 23.67 0.14 0.03
C TRP A 205 25.13 0.56 0.33
N PRO A 206 25.94 0.95 -0.70
CA PRO A 206 25.62 1.06 -2.12
C PRO A 206 25.94 -0.21 -2.93
N HIS A 207 26.07 -1.38 -2.30
CA HIS A 207 26.48 -2.62 -2.99
C HIS A 207 25.38 -3.25 -3.87
N LEU A 208 24.14 -2.75 -3.80
CA LEU A 208 23.08 -3.09 -4.74
C LEU A 208 23.12 -2.14 -5.94
N THR A 209 22.89 -2.67 -7.14
CA THR A 209 22.83 -1.87 -8.36
C THR A 209 21.38 -1.64 -8.77
N PRO A 210 20.84 -0.41 -8.68
CA PRO A 210 19.51 -0.11 -9.19
C PRO A 210 19.43 -0.32 -10.71
N THR A 211 18.40 -1.00 -11.18
CA THR A 211 18.18 -1.28 -12.60
C THR A 211 17.01 -0.44 -13.14
N PRO A 212 17.16 0.26 -14.28
CA PRO A 212 16.06 0.93 -14.94
C PRO A 212 14.88 -0.02 -15.19
N GLN A 213 13.66 0.50 -15.07
CA GLN A 213 12.45 -0.24 -15.40
C GLN A 213 12.30 -0.39 -16.93
N ASP A 214 11.72 -1.50 -17.38
CA ASP A 214 11.34 -1.68 -18.79
C ASP A 214 10.03 -0.96 -19.09
N GLU A 215 10.11 0.20 -19.74
CA GLU A 215 8.94 1.03 -20.07
C GLU A 215 7.93 0.32 -21.00
N SER A 216 8.33 -0.72 -21.75
CA SER A 216 7.40 -1.48 -22.59
C SER A 216 6.43 -2.36 -21.79
N LEU A 217 6.77 -2.65 -20.52
CA LEU A 217 5.96 -3.43 -19.60
C LEU A 217 5.18 -2.54 -18.60
N ALA A 218 5.38 -1.23 -18.65
CA ALA A 218 4.82 -0.30 -17.70
C ALA A 218 3.31 -0.13 -17.90
N THR A 219 2.57 -0.18 -16.80
CA THR A 219 1.16 0.25 -16.77
C THR A 219 0.99 1.33 -15.71
N TYR A 220 0.10 2.27 -15.99
CA TYR A 220 -0.26 3.35 -15.09
C TYR A 220 -1.77 3.36 -14.94
N GLU A 221 -2.24 3.29 -13.70
CA GLU A 221 -3.66 3.34 -13.40
C GLU A 221 -3.94 4.40 -12.34
N ALA A 222 -4.97 5.19 -12.61
CA ALA A 222 -5.40 6.24 -11.68
C ALA A 222 -6.07 5.65 -10.43
N TRP A 223 -6.52 6.54 -9.54
CA TRP A 223 -7.37 6.13 -8.43
C TRP A 223 -8.68 5.49 -8.96
N PRO A 224 -9.11 4.32 -8.44
CA PRO A 224 -10.33 3.67 -8.87
C PRO A 224 -11.58 4.56 -8.71
N GLN A 225 -12.37 4.67 -9.78
CA GLN A 225 -13.67 5.32 -9.80
C GLN A 225 -14.79 4.27 -9.70
N PRO A 226 -16.04 4.66 -9.38
CA PRO A 226 -17.17 3.73 -9.31
C PRO A 226 -17.32 2.83 -10.54
N ASP A 227 -17.08 3.35 -11.75
CA ASP A 227 -17.15 2.58 -12.99
C ASP A 227 -16.16 1.42 -13.06
N HIS A 228 -15.06 1.48 -12.31
CA HIS A 228 -14.10 0.37 -12.27
C HIS A 228 -14.60 -0.82 -11.45
N PHE A 229 -15.68 -0.67 -10.67
CA PHE A 229 -16.39 -1.76 -9.98
C PHE A 229 -17.46 -2.43 -10.87
N HIS A 230 -17.53 -2.03 -12.14
CA HIS A 230 -18.36 -2.68 -13.14
C HIS A 230 -17.79 -4.05 -13.56
N ILE A 231 -18.66 -5.06 -13.61
CA ILE A 231 -18.36 -6.44 -13.98
C ILE A 231 -19.15 -6.79 -15.25
N PRO A 232 -18.47 -6.87 -16.41
CA PRO A 232 -19.09 -7.29 -17.65
C PRO A 232 -19.60 -8.73 -17.59
N HIS A 233 -20.70 -9.03 -18.28
CA HIS A 233 -21.24 -10.38 -18.38
C HIS A 233 -20.28 -11.35 -19.11
N THR A 234 -19.32 -10.80 -19.87
CA THR A 234 -18.28 -11.53 -20.60
C THR A 234 -17.13 -12.03 -19.71
N TRP A 235 -17.05 -11.59 -18.45
CA TRP A 235 -16.07 -12.12 -17.51
C TRP A 235 -16.40 -13.56 -17.12
N SER A 236 -15.37 -14.33 -16.76
CA SER A 236 -15.58 -15.63 -16.12
C SER A 236 -16.14 -15.47 -14.71
N ALA A 237 -16.88 -16.48 -14.25
CA ALA A 237 -17.40 -16.47 -12.88
C ALA A 237 -16.27 -16.45 -11.83
N ALA A 238 -15.14 -17.10 -12.14
CA ALA A 238 -13.96 -17.10 -11.29
C ALA A 238 -13.27 -15.72 -11.21
N HIS A 239 -13.22 -14.96 -12.31
CA HIS A 239 -12.67 -13.61 -12.34
C HIS A 239 -13.56 -12.65 -11.56
N ALA A 240 -14.87 -12.66 -11.82
CA ALA A 240 -15.81 -11.83 -11.09
C ALA A 240 -15.73 -12.09 -9.57
N PHE A 241 -15.71 -13.36 -9.17
CA PHE A 241 -15.50 -13.74 -7.77
C PHE A 241 -14.18 -13.21 -7.22
N PHE A 242 -13.06 -13.41 -7.94
CA PHE A 242 -11.74 -12.97 -7.50
C PHE A 242 -11.68 -11.46 -7.27
N PHE A 243 -12.20 -10.67 -8.22
CA PHE A 243 -12.26 -9.22 -8.11
C PHE A 243 -13.15 -8.78 -6.94
N MET A 244 -14.40 -9.27 -6.89
CA MET A 244 -15.35 -8.89 -5.86
C MET A 244 -14.85 -9.23 -4.46
N ARG A 245 -14.39 -10.46 -4.24
CA ARG A 245 -13.84 -10.90 -2.96
C ARG A 245 -12.65 -10.04 -2.56
N GLY A 246 -11.75 -9.77 -3.51
CA GLY A 246 -10.54 -9.00 -3.29
C GLY A 246 -10.84 -7.60 -2.76
N VAL A 247 -11.76 -6.88 -3.42
CA VAL A 247 -11.92 -5.43 -3.18
C VAL A 247 -13.21 -5.02 -2.47
N ALA A 248 -14.06 -5.95 -2.04
CA ALA A 248 -15.32 -5.64 -1.33
C ALA A 248 -15.15 -4.73 -0.09
N GLU A 249 -13.99 -4.76 0.57
CA GLU A 249 -13.69 -3.92 1.73
C GLU A 249 -13.60 -2.42 1.41
N TRP A 250 -13.57 -2.05 0.11
CA TRP A 250 -13.69 -0.67 -0.34
C TRP A 250 -15.10 -0.09 -0.15
N GLY A 251 -16.11 -0.94 0.08
CA GLY A 251 -17.49 -0.52 0.35
C GLY A 251 -18.26 0.04 -0.84
N VAL A 252 -17.63 0.13 -2.02
CA VAL A 252 -18.29 0.54 -3.27
C VAL A 252 -19.10 -0.63 -3.83
N PRO A 253 -20.41 -0.46 -4.13
CA PRO A 253 -21.20 -1.51 -4.76
C PRO A 253 -20.65 -1.87 -6.15
N PHE A 254 -20.63 -3.17 -6.46
CA PHE A 254 -20.36 -3.66 -7.81
C PHE A 254 -21.62 -3.55 -8.67
N THR A 255 -21.43 -3.27 -9.96
CA THR A 255 -22.49 -3.32 -10.96
C THR A 255 -22.20 -4.46 -11.92
N ILE A 256 -23.00 -5.52 -11.86
CA ILE A 256 -22.82 -6.74 -12.65
C ILE A 256 -23.81 -6.71 -13.81
N GLU A 257 -23.31 -6.80 -15.05
CA GLU A 257 -24.20 -6.88 -16.22
C GLU A 257 -24.93 -8.22 -16.25
N THR A 258 -26.24 -8.17 -16.53
CA THR A 258 -27.03 -9.38 -16.78
C THR A 258 -28.01 -9.14 -17.94
N PRO A 259 -28.53 -10.20 -18.60
CA PRO A 259 -29.53 -10.07 -19.67
C PRO A 259 -30.82 -9.34 -19.25
N HIS A 260 -31.13 -9.31 -17.95
CA HIS A 260 -32.34 -8.69 -17.41
C HIS A 260 -32.08 -7.31 -16.77
N GLY A 261 -30.91 -6.72 -17.05
CA GLY A 261 -30.46 -5.46 -16.48
C GLY A 261 -29.36 -5.62 -15.43
N PRO A 262 -28.73 -4.51 -15.00
CA PRO A 262 -27.64 -4.57 -14.04
C PRO A 262 -28.12 -5.06 -12.67
N VAL A 263 -27.28 -5.87 -12.02
CA VAL A 263 -27.46 -6.31 -10.64
C VAL A 263 -26.37 -5.69 -9.77
N HIS A 264 -26.77 -5.11 -8.64
CA HIS A 264 -25.85 -4.56 -7.66
C HIS A 264 -25.59 -5.55 -6.52
N ALA A 265 -24.33 -5.61 -6.08
CA ALA A 265 -23.89 -6.44 -4.98
C ALA A 265 -22.70 -5.79 -4.27
N HIS A 266 -22.48 -6.10 -2.99
CA HIS A 266 -21.31 -5.61 -2.24
C HIS A 266 -20.20 -6.63 -2.11
N ASP A 267 -20.51 -7.91 -2.28
CA ASP A 267 -19.54 -9.00 -2.13
C ASP A 267 -20.01 -10.24 -2.88
N ALA A 268 -19.06 -11.10 -3.23
CA ALA A 268 -19.34 -12.44 -3.73
C ALA A 268 -19.20 -13.46 -2.59
N THR A 269 -19.95 -14.55 -2.66
CA THR A 269 -19.91 -15.65 -1.68
C THR A 269 -19.29 -16.93 -2.27
N GLY A 270 -19.31 -17.07 -3.60
CA GLY A 270 -18.71 -18.20 -4.30
C GLY A 270 -18.88 -18.09 -5.81
N TYR A 271 -18.42 -19.10 -6.54
CA TYR A 271 -18.75 -19.29 -7.94
C TYR A 271 -18.82 -20.78 -8.31
N ARG A 272 -19.34 -21.08 -9.48
CA ARG A 272 -19.34 -22.44 -10.07
C ARG A 272 -19.13 -22.34 -11.56
N LEU A 273 -18.12 -23.03 -12.08
CA LEU A 273 -17.89 -23.15 -13.52
C LEU A 273 -18.90 -24.12 -14.14
N SER A 274 -19.32 -23.86 -15.37
CA SER A 274 -20.28 -24.70 -16.11
C SER A 274 -19.83 -26.16 -16.27
N GLN A 275 -18.51 -26.41 -16.30
CA GLN A 275 -17.93 -27.74 -16.40
C GLN A 275 -17.70 -28.43 -15.03
N SER A 276 -17.96 -27.75 -13.91
CA SER A 276 -17.72 -28.29 -12.57
C SER A 276 -18.99 -28.89 -11.96
N GLN A 277 -18.89 -30.13 -11.47
CA GLN A 277 -19.94 -30.78 -10.67
C GLN A 277 -20.02 -30.22 -9.24
N HIS A 278 -18.99 -29.52 -8.76
CA HIS A 278 -18.92 -28.95 -7.42
C HIS A 278 -18.69 -27.43 -7.46
N PRO A 279 -19.45 -26.62 -6.70
CA PRO A 279 -19.18 -25.19 -6.58
C PRO A 279 -17.84 -24.96 -5.88
N SER A 280 -17.02 -24.04 -6.42
CA SER A 280 -15.87 -23.47 -5.73
C SER A 280 -16.37 -22.35 -4.82
N GLY A 281 -16.62 -22.70 -3.56
CA GLY A 281 -17.19 -21.81 -2.53
C GLY A 281 -18.38 -22.43 -1.80
N ARG A 282 -18.76 -21.86 -0.65
CA ARG A 282 -20.02 -22.24 0.02
C ARG A 282 -21.17 -21.56 -0.74
N SER A 283 -22.24 -22.29 -1.02
CA SER A 283 -23.56 -21.69 -1.35
C SER A 283 -24.35 -21.59 -0.04
N PRO A 284 -24.25 -20.48 0.71
CA PRO A 284 -25.11 -20.28 1.87
C PRO A 284 -26.56 -20.08 1.43
N ALA A 285 -27.49 -20.39 2.34
CA ALA A 285 -28.89 -19.99 2.21
C ALA A 285 -28.97 -18.47 1.98
N ASN A 286 -29.85 -18.03 1.09
CA ASN A 286 -30.06 -16.64 0.65
C ASN A 286 -29.02 -16.07 -0.35
N THR A 287 -28.36 -16.90 -1.17
CA THR A 287 -27.50 -16.40 -2.26
C THR A 287 -28.26 -16.22 -3.57
N ARG A 288 -27.96 -15.14 -4.30
CA ARG A 288 -28.46 -14.93 -5.67
C ARG A 288 -27.43 -15.47 -6.66
N ALA A 289 -27.90 -16.25 -7.63
CA ALA A 289 -27.10 -16.83 -8.70
C ALA A 289 -27.11 -15.91 -9.92
N ILE A 290 -25.93 -15.45 -10.36
CA ILE A 290 -25.75 -14.58 -11.52
C ILE A 290 -24.99 -15.34 -12.60
N PRO A 291 -25.64 -15.69 -13.74
CA PRO A 291 -24.95 -16.30 -14.88
C PRO A 291 -23.93 -15.33 -15.49
N LEU A 292 -22.74 -15.85 -15.78
CA LEU A 292 -21.64 -15.17 -16.47
C LEU A 292 -21.12 -16.06 -17.61
N ALA A 293 -20.05 -15.64 -18.30
CA ALA A 293 -19.60 -16.26 -19.55
C ALA A 293 -19.36 -17.78 -19.48
N ASP A 294 -18.83 -18.28 -18.37
CA ASP A 294 -18.41 -19.69 -18.21
C ASP A 294 -18.93 -20.35 -16.93
N GLY A 295 -19.92 -19.74 -16.26
CA GLY A 295 -20.41 -20.24 -14.99
C GLY A 295 -21.43 -19.34 -14.29
N VAL A 296 -21.54 -19.54 -12.99
CA VAL A 296 -22.45 -18.80 -12.11
C VAL A 296 -21.65 -18.19 -10.97
N LEU A 297 -21.83 -16.88 -10.77
CA LEU A 297 -21.37 -16.15 -9.60
C LEU A 297 -22.46 -16.17 -8.52
N PHE A 298 -22.07 -16.41 -7.27
CA PHE A 298 -22.97 -16.29 -6.13
C PHE A 298 -22.67 -15.01 -5.37
N ILE A 299 -23.70 -14.21 -5.11
CA ILE A 299 -23.64 -12.96 -4.36
C ILE A 299 -24.54 -13.06 -3.11
N ALA A 300 -24.20 -12.28 -2.07
CA ALA A 300 -25.03 -12.09 -0.89
C ALA A 300 -26.14 -11.05 -1.14
#